data_AF-A0A543P9E7-F1
#
_entry.id   AF-A0A543P9E7-F1
#
_cell.length_a   1.000
_cell.length_b   1.000
_cell.length_c   1.000
_cell.angle_alpha   90.00
_cell.angle_beta   90.00
_cell.angle_gamma   90.00
#
_symmetry.space_group_name_H-M   'P 1'
#
loop_
_entity.id
_entity.type
_entity.pdbx_description
1 polymer ?
#
loop_
_entity_poly.entity_id
_entity_poly.type
_entity_poly.pdbx_seq_one_letter_code
_entity_poly.pdbx_strand_id
1 'polypeptide(L)'
;MSSPRDRDGADDGSDWQEPSHLSGSEPADEPNFADRRKQPRDSDHTAEGGTWQPPGWDLPDATPDRGRQPDVDPSWAPPTPPTTEAPERPRGGLFGSRQRARDPEMERAFSYEGDQLGAQGWALQHGWTVSDGSGPADAVLADLLAGSPVRPGKEARPAGVLRGRAGAVELVAFDVVYPYGRQWVAKYAVTAAPLLGAVPVLRLSPARLWKHRTGGLVPVMSGDEAFDSRWQLLAAEDGPRVQRLARDPAVHGLLLGTDDGDEFWTGSGHVAAVRPDGHRPQLIEHHARLLTAIVGALAAGY
;
A
#
# COMPACT_ATOMS: atom_id res chain seq x y z
N MET A 1 73.45 -16.18 6.62
CA MET A 1 73.14 -14.75 6.38
C MET A 1 71.65 -14.68 6.05
N SER A 2 70.77 -14.92 7.03
CA SER A 2 70.14 -13.92 7.91
C SER A 2 69.07 -13.08 7.19
N SER A 3 67.80 -13.46 7.41
CA SER A 3 66.65 -12.52 7.53
C SER A 3 66.81 -11.73 8.86
N PRO A 4 66.03 -10.70 9.28
CA PRO A 4 64.71 -10.21 8.80
C PRO A 4 64.39 -8.68 9.01
N ARG A 5 63.13 -8.28 8.72
CA ARG A 5 62.21 -7.29 9.38
C ARG A 5 62.63 -5.84 9.66
N ASP A 6 61.72 -4.90 9.35
CA ASP A 6 60.96 -4.03 10.29
C ASP A 6 59.87 -3.26 9.47
N ARG A 7 58.55 -3.27 9.75
CA ARG A 7 57.77 -2.81 10.93
C ARG A 7 58.12 -1.35 11.27
N ASP A 8 57.23 -0.36 11.39
CA ASP A 8 55.89 -0.20 11.97
C ASP A 8 55.26 1.07 11.33
N GLY A 9 53.99 1.44 11.43
CA GLY A 9 52.87 1.06 12.28
C GLY A 9 51.98 2.29 12.47
N ALA A 10 50.66 2.11 12.43
CA ALA A 10 49.69 2.96 13.10
C ALA A 10 48.43 2.12 13.32
N ASP A 11 48.31 1.67 14.55
CA ASP A 11 47.20 0.94 15.18
C ASP A 11 46.27 1.98 15.83
N ASP A 12 44.95 1.79 15.69
CA ASP A 12 43.99 1.90 16.80
C ASP A 12 42.54 1.72 16.31
N GLY A 13 41.92 0.62 16.77
CA GLY A 13 40.63 0.74 17.46
C GLY A 13 39.39 0.18 16.75
N SER A 14 39.20 -1.14 16.77
CA SER A 14 37.88 -1.79 16.98
C SER A 14 38.04 -3.29 17.26
N ASP A 15 38.30 -3.62 18.52
CA ASP A 15 38.24 -4.98 19.08
C ASP A 15 36.79 -5.48 19.14
N TRP A 16 36.27 -5.98 18.02
CA TRP A 16 35.10 -6.86 18.02
C TRP A 16 35.58 -8.31 17.99
N GLN A 17 35.57 -8.96 19.15
CA GLN A 17 35.78 -10.41 19.27
C GLN A 17 34.47 -11.16 19.03
N GLU A 18 34.45 -11.98 17.99
CA GLU A 18 33.36 -12.91 17.72
C GLU A 18 33.30 -13.98 18.83
N PRO A 19 32.11 -14.24 19.44
CA PRO A 19 31.97 -15.25 20.48
C PRO A 19 32.32 -16.66 20.01
N SER A 20 33.06 -17.39 20.84
CA SER A 20 33.59 -18.75 20.61
C SER A 20 32.54 -19.87 20.41
N HIS A 21 31.26 -19.55 20.39
CA HIS A 21 30.18 -20.48 20.03
C HIS A 21 29.82 -20.46 18.54
N LEU A 22 30.41 -19.57 17.74
CA LEU A 22 30.18 -19.46 16.30
C LEU A 22 31.30 -20.04 15.43
N SER A 23 32.47 -20.34 16.01
CA SER A 23 33.59 -20.98 15.30
C SER A 23 33.71 -22.47 15.69
N GLY A 24 32.78 -23.29 15.20
CA GLY A 24 32.79 -24.74 15.35
C GLY A 24 33.09 -25.43 14.02
N SER A 25 34.25 -26.08 13.94
CA SER A 25 34.65 -27.00 12.89
C SER A 25 33.80 -28.29 12.90
N GLU A 26 33.23 -28.66 11.74
CA GLU A 26 32.76 -30.01 11.37
C GLU A 26 33.82 -31.11 11.65
N PRO A 27 33.48 -32.40 11.85
CA PRO A 27 32.57 -33.15 10.96
C PRO A 27 31.69 -34.26 11.57
N ALA A 28 30.54 -34.52 10.95
CA ALA A 28 29.99 -35.87 10.75
C ALA A 28 28.82 -35.82 9.75
N ASP A 29 28.82 -36.75 8.79
CA ASP A 29 27.78 -37.03 7.79
C ASP A 29 26.34 -36.75 8.28
N GLU A 30 25.80 -35.58 7.92
CA GLU A 30 24.36 -35.34 7.97
C GLU A 30 23.76 -35.56 6.58
N PRO A 31 22.70 -36.38 6.44
CA PRO A 31 22.08 -36.61 5.14
C PRO A 31 21.46 -35.31 4.60
N ASN A 32 21.66 -35.09 3.30
CA ASN A 32 21.16 -33.96 2.52
C ASN A 32 19.67 -33.66 2.84
N PHE A 33 19.29 -32.38 2.89
CA PHE A 33 17.94 -31.87 3.15
C PHE A 33 16.83 -32.55 2.33
N ALA A 34 17.15 -33.14 1.19
CA ALA A 34 16.23 -33.92 0.37
C ALA A 34 15.81 -35.27 1.00
N ASP A 35 16.65 -35.88 1.84
CA ASP A 35 16.41 -37.21 2.44
C ASP A 35 15.69 -37.15 3.79
N ARG A 36 15.75 -36.01 4.52
CA ARG A 36 14.99 -35.81 5.77
C ARG A 36 13.47 -35.79 5.59
N ARG A 37 12.96 -35.63 4.35
CA ARG A 37 11.51 -35.61 4.06
C ARG A 37 10.89 -37.00 3.91
N LYS A 38 11.67 -38.09 3.95
CA LYS A 38 11.20 -39.46 3.71
C LYS A 38 11.14 -40.35 4.95
N GLN A 39 11.55 -39.87 6.13
CA GLN A 39 11.37 -40.61 7.38
C GLN A 39 10.15 -40.08 8.15
N PRO A 40 9.22 -40.94 8.60
CA PRO A 40 8.15 -40.54 9.51
C PRO A 40 8.77 -40.09 10.83
N ARG A 41 8.33 -38.93 11.34
CA ARG A 41 8.79 -38.39 12.62
C ARG A 41 8.01 -39.07 13.73
N ASP A 42 8.57 -40.13 14.32
CA ASP A 42 8.03 -40.75 15.54
C ASP A 42 8.32 -39.83 16.73
N SER A 43 7.49 -38.80 16.90
CA SER A 43 7.39 -37.97 18.12
C SER A 43 6.19 -37.02 17.97
N ASP A 44 5.01 -37.60 17.81
CA ASP A 44 3.74 -36.91 17.96
C ASP A 44 3.36 -36.95 19.45
N HIS A 45 3.82 -35.95 20.21
CA HIS A 45 3.42 -35.72 21.60
C HIS A 45 2.55 -34.47 21.77
N THR A 46 1.87 -34.04 20.70
CA THR A 46 0.85 -32.98 20.77
C THR A 46 -0.54 -33.45 20.33
N ALA A 47 -0.77 -34.77 20.35
CA ALA A 47 -2.10 -35.35 20.26
C ALA A 47 -2.79 -35.40 21.65
N GLU A 48 -2.85 -34.25 22.34
CA GLU A 48 -3.83 -34.02 23.41
C GLU A 48 -4.39 -32.60 23.23
N GLY A 49 -5.63 -32.54 22.74
CA GLY A 49 -6.33 -31.31 22.45
C GLY A 49 -6.69 -30.54 23.72
N GLY A 50 -5.96 -29.46 23.97
CA GLY A 50 -6.39 -28.37 24.84
C GLY A 50 -6.51 -27.10 23.99
N THR A 51 -7.70 -26.84 23.49
CA THR A 51 -8.04 -25.60 22.77
C THR A 51 -7.83 -24.40 23.68
N TRP A 52 -6.78 -23.61 23.42
CA TRP A 52 -6.65 -22.28 24.00
C TRP A 52 -7.78 -21.40 23.44
N GLN A 53 -8.66 -20.93 24.33
CA GLN A 53 -9.73 -19.98 24.01
C GLN A 53 -9.65 -18.79 24.99
N PRO A 54 -9.70 -17.53 24.51
CA PRO A 54 -9.72 -16.36 25.38
C PRO A 54 -11.07 -16.26 26.14
N PRO A 55 -11.09 -15.70 27.37
CA PRO A 55 -12.32 -15.64 28.17
C PRO A 55 -13.41 -14.78 27.48
N GLY A 56 -14.62 -15.34 27.33
CA GLY A 56 -15.81 -14.62 26.84
C GLY A 56 -16.24 -14.92 25.40
N TRP A 57 -15.72 -15.99 24.78
CA TRP A 57 -16.06 -16.44 23.41
C TRP A 57 -16.83 -17.76 23.37
N ASP A 58 -17.74 -17.97 24.33
CA ASP A 58 -18.67 -19.10 24.31
C ASP A 58 -19.80 -18.82 23.31
N LEU A 59 -19.63 -19.27 22.07
CA LEU A 59 -20.73 -19.38 21.11
C LEU A 59 -21.52 -20.67 21.44
N PRO A 60 -22.86 -20.64 21.48
CA PRO A 60 -23.63 -21.86 21.67
C PRO A 60 -23.43 -22.80 20.47
N ASP A 61 -23.34 -24.10 20.75
CA ASP A 61 -23.17 -25.14 19.72
C ASP A 61 -24.26 -25.04 18.65
N ALA A 62 -23.85 -24.85 17.39
CA ALA A 62 -24.75 -24.92 16.25
C ALA A 62 -25.19 -26.38 16.05
N THR A 63 -26.36 -26.72 16.57
CA THR A 63 -27.00 -28.02 16.29
C THR A 63 -27.49 -28.03 14.84
N PRO A 64 -27.08 -29.01 14.01
CA PRO A 64 -27.62 -29.15 12.67
C PRO A 64 -29.01 -29.80 12.76
N ASP A 65 -30.06 -28.98 12.71
CA ASP A 65 -31.44 -29.47 12.58
C ASP A 65 -31.68 -29.94 11.13
N ARG A 66 -31.32 -31.20 10.87
CA ARG A 66 -31.84 -31.96 9.73
C ARG A 66 -32.94 -32.89 10.22
N GLY A 67 -34.17 -32.46 10.01
CA GLY A 67 -35.26 -33.36 9.69
C GLY A 67 -36.31 -33.54 10.78
N ARG A 68 -37.29 -32.63 10.78
CA ARG A 68 -38.69 -33.02 10.94
C ARG A 68 -39.59 -32.02 10.22
N GLN A 69 -40.29 -32.50 9.20
CA GLN A 69 -41.38 -31.78 8.54
C GLN A 69 -42.40 -31.32 9.60
N PRO A 70 -42.87 -30.06 9.58
CA PRO A 70 -44.07 -29.70 10.31
C PRO A 70 -45.29 -30.34 9.65
N ASP A 71 -46.22 -30.81 10.48
CA ASP A 71 -47.56 -31.26 10.10
C ASP A 71 -48.19 -30.27 9.10
N VAL A 72 -48.38 -30.74 7.87
CA VAL A 72 -49.21 -30.06 6.86
C VAL A 72 -50.62 -30.60 7.05
N ASP A 73 -51.53 -29.70 7.41
CA ASP A 73 -52.98 -29.91 7.40
C ASP A 73 -53.43 -30.53 6.05
N PRO A 74 -54.12 -31.69 6.04
CA PRO A 74 -54.52 -32.37 4.80
C PRO A 74 -55.60 -31.61 3.99
N SER A 75 -56.04 -30.44 4.43
CA SER A 75 -57.07 -29.64 3.73
C SER A 75 -56.53 -28.54 2.81
N TRP A 76 -55.20 -28.36 2.67
CA TRP A 76 -54.65 -27.30 1.83
C TRP A 76 -54.08 -27.80 0.48
N ALA A 77 -54.79 -27.53 -0.63
CA ALA A 77 -54.34 -27.75 -2.00
C ALA A 77 -53.80 -26.45 -2.66
N PRO A 78 -52.49 -26.30 -2.89
CA PRO A 78 -51.95 -25.16 -3.63
C PRO A 78 -52.12 -25.31 -5.15
N PRO A 79 -52.32 -24.19 -5.88
CA PRO A 79 -52.69 -24.17 -7.30
C PRO A 79 -51.55 -24.62 -8.23
N THR A 80 -51.92 -25.28 -9.33
CA THR A 80 -51.04 -25.72 -10.42
C THR A 80 -50.36 -24.53 -11.10
N PRO A 81 -49.02 -24.45 -11.16
CA PRO A 81 -48.32 -23.50 -12.01
C PRO A 81 -48.25 -23.99 -13.48
N PRO A 82 -48.28 -23.07 -14.46
CA PRO A 82 -48.32 -23.40 -15.89
C PRO A 82 -46.99 -23.95 -16.41
N THR A 83 -47.08 -24.86 -17.38
CA THR A 83 -45.98 -25.42 -18.16
C THR A 83 -45.16 -24.29 -18.81
N THR A 84 -43.92 -24.10 -18.37
CA THR A 84 -42.94 -23.25 -19.05
C THR A 84 -41.76 -24.13 -19.44
N GLU A 85 -41.46 -24.16 -20.74
CA GLU A 85 -40.42 -24.97 -21.37
C GLU A 85 -39.05 -24.74 -20.73
N ALA A 86 -38.36 -25.84 -20.40
CA ALA A 86 -36.96 -25.81 -20.01
C ALA A 86 -36.09 -25.61 -21.27
N PRO A 87 -35.12 -24.68 -21.27
CA PRO A 87 -34.24 -24.51 -22.42
C PRO A 87 -33.32 -25.72 -22.61
N GLU A 88 -33.18 -26.12 -23.88
CA GLU A 88 -32.41 -27.26 -24.35
C GLU A 88 -30.95 -27.21 -23.88
N ARG A 89 -30.47 -28.31 -23.30
CA ARG A 89 -29.04 -28.51 -23.04
C ARG A 89 -28.32 -28.82 -24.35
N PRO A 90 -27.33 -28.04 -24.80
CA PRO A 90 -26.54 -28.44 -25.94
C PRO A 90 -25.63 -29.62 -25.56
N ARG A 91 -25.85 -30.75 -26.23
CA ARG A 91 -24.87 -31.83 -26.37
C ARG A 91 -23.72 -31.33 -27.25
N GLY A 92 -22.48 -31.45 -26.80
CA GLY A 92 -21.33 -31.30 -27.69
C GLY A 92 -19.95 -31.22 -27.01
N GLY A 93 -19.09 -32.20 -27.31
CA GLY A 93 -17.64 -32.01 -27.51
C GLY A 93 -16.70 -32.32 -26.33
N LEU A 94 -15.90 -33.37 -26.47
CA LEU A 94 -14.79 -33.76 -25.59
C LEU A 94 -13.48 -32.95 -25.79
N PHE A 95 -13.48 -31.93 -26.66
CA PHE A 95 -12.33 -31.03 -26.85
C PHE A 95 -12.83 -29.62 -27.18
N GLY A 96 -12.95 -28.77 -26.16
CA GLY A 96 -13.33 -27.37 -26.33
C GLY A 96 -13.03 -26.60 -25.05
N SER A 97 -11.99 -25.76 -25.09
CA SER A 97 -11.69 -24.79 -24.04
C SER A 97 -12.90 -23.90 -23.82
N ARG A 98 -13.63 -24.15 -22.72
CA ARG A 98 -14.65 -23.25 -22.21
C ARG A 98 -13.99 -21.91 -21.92
N GLN A 99 -14.13 -20.95 -22.82
CA GLN A 99 -14.19 -19.55 -22.44
C GLN A 99 -15.29 -19.46 -21.38
N ARG A 100 -14.87 -19.41 -20.11
CA ARG A 100 -15.77 -19.07 -19.01
C ARG A 100 -16.35 -17.72 -19.40
N ALA A 101 -17.66 -17.68 -19.64
CA ALA A 101 -18.41 -16.43 -19.62
C ALA A 101 -18.04 -15.77 -18.29
N ARG A 102 -17.26 -14.68 -18.35
CA ARG A 102 -16.94 -13.89 -17.17
C ARG A 102 -18.25 -13.32 -16.68
N ASP A 103 -18.51 -13.53 -15.41
CA ASP A 103 -19.67 -12.96 -14.75
C ASP A 103 -19.53 -11.43 -14.79
N PRO A 104 -20.47 -10.68 -15.39
CA PRO A 104 -20.40 -9.23 -15.47
C PRO A 104 -20.41 -8.57 -14.08
N GLU A 105 -20.87 -9.26 -13.02
CA GLU A 105 -20.76 -8.78 -11.65
C GLU A 105 -19.35 -8.97 -11.06
N MET A 106 -18.64 -10.05 -11.42
CA MET A 106 -17.22 -10.17 -11.11
C MET A 106 -16.38 -9.18 -11.93
N GLU A 107 -16.69 -8.96 -13.21
CA GLU A 107 -16.03 -7.90 -13.99
C GLU A 107 -16.28 -6.51 -13.41
N ARG A 108 -17.46 -6.25 -12.79
CA ARG A 108 -17.72 -5.01 -12.03
C ARG A 108 -17.00 -4.96 -10.68
N ALA A 109 -16.88 -6.08 -9.97
CA ALA A 109 -16.11 -6.16 -8.72
C ALA A 109 -14.59 -5.99 -8.95
N PHE A 110 -14.11 -6.23 -10.17
CA PHE A 110 -12.73 -5.99 -10.60
C PHE A 110 -12.58 -4.78 -11.54
N SER A 111 -13.67 -4.06 -11.84
CA SER A 111 -13.60 -2.85 -12.67
C SER A 111 -13.15 -1.68 -11.80
N TYR A 112 -11.98 -1.19 -12.16
CA TYR A 112 -11.35 0.04 -11.73
C TYR A 112 -12.33 1.23 -11.56
N GLU A 113 -12.36 1.84 -10.37
CA GLU A 113 -13.11 3.07 -10.04
C GLU A 113 -12.31 4.37 -10.25
N GLY A 114 -11.11 4.30 -10.84
CA GLY A 114 -10.44 5.52 -11.31
C GLY A 114 -10.97 5.94 -12.69
N ASP A 115 -11.21 7.23 -12.87
CA ASP A 115 -11.70 7.76 -14.14
C ASP A 115 -10.51 8.36 -14.92
N GLN A 116 -9.66 7.49 -15.47
CA GLN A 116 -8.49 7.95 -16.23
C GLN A 116 -8.88 8.82 -17.43
N LEU A 117 -9.99 8.51 -18.09
CA LEU A 117 -10.47 9.28 -19.23
C LEU A 117 -11.01 10.65 -18.78
N GLY A 118 -11.71 10.72 -17.65
CA GLY A 118 -12.15 11.97 -17.05
C GLY A 118 -10.99 12.81 -16.50
N ALA A 119 -9.99 12.19 -15.87
CA ALA A 119 -8.82 12.90 -15.35
C ALA A 119 -7.95 13.49 -16.48
N GLN A 120 -7.70 12.74 -17.55
CA GLN A 120 -6.98 13.24 -18.73
C GLN A 120 -7.78 14.33 -19.45
N GLY A 121 -9.10 14.13 -19.64
CA GLY A 121 -9.97 15.14 -20.23
C GLY A 121 -10.01 16.44 -19.43
N TRP A 122 -10.13 16.34 -18.11
CA TRP A 122 -10.05 17.47 -17.19
C TRP A 122 -8.70 18.17 -17.26
N ALA A 123 -7.60 17.41 -17.31
CA ALA A 123 -6.25 17.96 -17.40
C ALA A 123 -6.08 18.81 -18.67
N LEU A 124 -6.50 18.29 -19.82
CA LEU A 124 -6.45 19.03 -21.08
C LEU A 124 -7.31 20.30 -21.05
N GLN A 125 -8.49 20.25 -20.42
CA GLN A 125 -9.35 21.44 -20.25
C GLN A 125 -8.71 22.52 -19.37
N HIS A 126 -7.87 22.12 -18.41
CA HIS A 126 -7.13 23.03 -17.53
C HIS A 126 -5.75 23.42 -18.06
N GLY A 127 -5.43 23.06 -19.31
CA GLY A 127 -4.12 23.36 -19.93
C GLY A 127 -2.96 22.56 -19.36
N TRP A 128 -3.25 21.44 -18.68
CA TRP A 128 -2.24 20.50 -18.22
C TRP A 128 -1.82 19.57 -19.37
N THR A 129 -0.57 19.12 -19.32
CA THR A 129 0.01 18.17 -20.27
C THR A 129 -0.19 16.74 -19.79
N VAL A 130 -0.31 15.81 -20.73
CA VAL A 130 -0.50 14.38 -20.47
C VAL A 130 0.68 13.60 -21.06
N SER A 131 1.21 12.64 -20.30
CA SER A 131 2.22 11.66 -20.72
C SER A 131 1.78 10.26 -20.27
N ASP A 132 2.25 9.23 -20.97
CA ASP A 132 2.01 7.84 -20.58
C ASP A 132 2.88 7.38 -19.39
N GLY A 133 3.85 8.21 -18.97
CA GLY A 133 4.76 7.93 -17.86
C GLY A 133 6.05 7.19 -18.27
N SER A 134 6.29 7.01 -19.57
CA SER A 134 7.47 6.30 -20.10
C SER A 134 8.59 7.23 -20.56
N GLY A 135 8.37 8.55 -20.60
CA GLY A 135 9.33 9.52 -21.10
C GLY A 135 10.50 9.79 -20.13
N PRO A 136 11.62 10.36 -20.61
CA PRO A 136 12.76 10.73 -19.75
C PRO A 136 12.38 11.71 -18.62
N ALA A 137 11.43 12.60 -18.86
CA ALA A 137 10.91 13.53 -17.86
C ALA A 137 10.11 12.83 -16.74
N ASP A 138 9.68 11.59 -16.95
CA ASP A 138 8.92 10.78 -16.00
C ASP A 138 9.83 9.87 -15.14
N ALA A 139 11.13 9.78 -15.44
CA ALA A 139 12.06 8.89 -14.74
C ALA A 139 12.10 9.14 -13.22
N VAL A 140 12.05 10.42 -12.80
CA VAL A 140 12.03 10.82 -11.39
C VAL A 140 10.80 10.30 -10.63
N LEU A 141 9.69 10.00 -11.33
CA LEU A 141 8.47 9.50 -10.70
C LEU A 141 8.64 8.05 -10.21
N ALA A 142 9.51 7.27 -10.85
CA ALA A 142 9.85 5.93 -10.37
C ALA A 142 10.64 6.00 -9.06
N ASP A 143 11.58 6.95 -8.93
CA ASP A 143 12.33 7.17 -7.69
C ASP A 143 11.42 7.69 -6.57
N LEU A 144 10.50 8.61 -6.90
CA LEU A 144 9.49 9.09 -5.96
C LEU A 144 8.60 7.95 -5.45
N LEU A 145 8.16 7.07 -6.36
CA LEU A 145 7.37 5.88 -6.02
C LEU A 145 8.17 4.87 -5.19
N ALA A 146 9.47 4.71 -5.44
CA ALA A 146 10.31 3.81 -4.64
C ALA A 146 10.34 4.23 -3.16
N GLY A 147 10.40 5.54 -2.91
CA GLY A 147 10.33 6.15 -1.59
C GLY A 147 8.91 6.28 -1.00
N SER A 148 7.87 5.84 -1.71
CA SER A 148 6.49 6.02 -1.25
C SER A 148 6.20 5.24 0.05
N PRO A 149 5.24 5.74 0.86
CA PRO A 149 4.81 5.07 2.07
C PRO A 149 3.96 3.83 1.79
N VAL A 150 3.29 3.80 0.63
CA VAL A 150 2.70 2.59 0.07
C VAL A 150 3.82 1.66 -0.41
N ARG A 151 3.67 0.35 -0.29
CA ARG A 151 4.68 -0.63 -0.73
C ARG A 151 4.37 -1.02 -2.19
N PRO A 152 5.04 -0.43 -3.19
CA PRO A 152 4.80 -0.82 -4.57
C PRO A 152 5.32 -2.23 -4.78
N GLY A 153 4.61 -3.03 -5.58
CA GLY A 153 5.15 -4.32 -6.03
C GLY A 153 6.32 -4.10 -7.00
N LYS A 154 7.10 -5.15 -7.28
CA LYS A 154 8.26 -5.05 -8.19
C LYS A 154 7.91 -4.55 -9.59
N GLU A 155 6.70 -4.84 -10.04
CA GLU A 155 6.20 -4.47 -11.37
C GLU A 155 5.31 -3.21 -11.33
N ALA A 156 5.14 -2.59 -10.15
CA ALA A 156 4.36 -1.37 -10.04
C ALA A 156 5.11 -0.21 -10.70
N ARG A 157 4.38 0.64 -11.42
CA ARG A 157 4.97 1.79 -12.11
C ARG A 157 4.02 2.99 -12.14
N PRO A 158 4.56 4.22 -12.29
CA PRO A 158 3.78 5.39 -12.67
C PRO A 158 3.12 5.19 -14.03
N ALA A 159 1.89 5.68 -14.19
CA ALA A 159 1.20 5.76 -15.47
C ALA A 159 0.17 6.90 -15.48
N GLY A 160 -0.28 7.31 -16.67
CA GLY A 160 -1.30 8.35 -16.82
C GLY A 160 -0.87 9.67 -16.20
N VAL A 161 0.33 10.12 -16.53
CA VAL A 161 0.97 11.27 -15.90
C VAL A 161 0.36 12.56 -16.42
N LEU A 162 -0.08 13.42 -15.50
CA LEU A 162 -0.66 14.73 -15.75
C LEU A 162 0.26 15.78 -15.13
N ARG A 163 0.62 16.83 -15.88
CA ARG A 163 1.44 17.93 -15.35
C ARG A 163 0.82 19.27 -15.66
N GLY A 164 0.76 20.14 -14.66
CA GLY A 164 0.40 21.52 -14.86
C GLY A 164 0.42 22.28 -13.56
N ARG A 165 -0.21 23.44 -13.57
CA ARG A 165 -0.16 24.38 -12.45
C ARG A 165 -1.50 24.43 -11.73
N ALA A 166 -1.46 24.44 -10.40
CA ALA A 166 -2.57 24.81 -9.55
C ALA A 166 -2.19 26.05 -8.74
N GLY A 167 -2.79 27.20 -9.08
CA GLY A 167 -2.43 28.48 -8.47
C GLY A 167 -0.96 28.83 -8.69
N ALA A 168 -0.17 28.87 -7.62
CA ALA A 168 1.27 29.18 -7.66
C ALA A 168 2.17 27.92 -7.68
N VAL A 169 1.60 26.72 -7.62
CA VAL A 169 2.35 25.47 -7.45
C VAL A 169 2.28 24.64 -8.73
N GLU A 170 3.44 24.21 -9.22
CA GLU A 170 3.55 23.19 -10.26
C GLU A 170 3.23 21.82 -9.66
N LEU A 171 2.45 21.01 -10.37
CA LEU A 171 2.02 19.71 -9.91
C LEU A 171 2.25 18.65 -10.99
N VAL A 172 2.57 17.44 -10.53
CA VAL A 172 2.51 16.21 -11.31
C VAL A 172 1.59 15.22 -10.61
N ALA A 173 0.60 14.70 -11.33
CA ALA A 173 -0.32 13.68 -10.87
C ALA A 173 -0.14 12.41 -11.71
N PHE A 174 -0.11 11.23 -11.08
CA PHE A 174 0.01 9.95 -11.80
C PHE A 174 -0.58 8.81 -10.97
N ASP A 175 -1.04 7.78 -11.66
CA ASP A 175 -1.46 6.56 -10.99
C ASP A 175 -0.31 5.58 -10.81
N VAL A 176 -0.36 4.82 -9.71
CA VAL A 176 0.48 3.63 -9.52
C VAL A 176 -0.28 2.43 -10.03
N VAL A 177 0.15 1.92 -11.19
CA VAL A 177 -0.48 0.77 -11.85
C VAL A 177 0.24 -0.53 -11.54
N TYR A 178 -0.54 -1.60 -11.44
CA TYR A 178 -0.09 -2.97 -11.21
C TYR A 178 -0.55 -3.87 -12.35
N PRO A 179 0.23 -4.88 -12.73
CA PRO A 179 -0.23 -5.86 -13.69
C PRO A 179 -1.31 -6.76 -13.06
N TYR A 180 -2.40 -6.95 -13.79
CA TYR A 180 -3.49 -7.85 -13.47
C TYR A 180 -3.88 -8.63 -14.72
N GLY A 181 -3.33 -9.84 -14.85
CA GLY A 181 -3.47 -10.66 -16.06
C GLY A 181 -2.82 -9.99 -17.27
N ARG A 182 -3.64 -9.54 -18.23
CA ARG A 182 -3.18 -8.83 -19.44
C ARG A 182 -3.36 -7.32 -19.38
N GLN A 183 -3.85 -6.81 -18.25
CA GLN A 183 -4.21 -5.40 -18.07
C GLN A 183 -3.39 -4.77 -16.95
N TRP A 184 -3.38 -3.45 -16.93
CA TRP A 184 -2.82 -2.66 -15.84
C TRP A 184 -3.98 -2.05 -15.05
N VAL A 185 -3.91 -2.14 -13.72
CA VAL A 185 -4.92 -1.60 -12.80
C VAL A 185 -4.25 -0.61 -11.87
N ALA A 186 -4.76 0.61 -11.85
CA ALA A 186 -4.31 1.64 -10.92
C ALA A 186 -4.87 1.37 -9.52
N LYS A 187 -3.99 1.35 -8.52
CA LYS A 187 -4.35 1.10 -7.11
C LYS A 187 -4.14 2.31 -6.21
N TYR A 188 -3.29 3.24 -6.65
CA TYR A 188 -3.00 4.44 -5.90
C TYR A 188 -2.92 5.63 -6.85
N ALA A 189 -3.32 6.78 -6.35
CA ALA A 189 -3.22 8.07 -7.00
C ALA A 189 -2.17 8.87 -6.25
N VAL A 190 -1.13 9.30 -6.95
CA VAL A 190 -0.08 10.16 -6.40
C VAL A 190 -0.13 11.53 -7.06
N THR A 191 -0.24 12.58 -6.27
CA THR A 191 -0.01 13.97 -6.73
C THR A 191 1.19 14.53 -6.00
N ALA A 192 2.11 15.17 -6.71
CA ALA A 192 3.34 15.68 -6.15
C ALA A 192 3.63 17.09 -6.62
N ALA A 193 4.20 17.89 -5.71
CA ALA A 193 4.68 19.24 -5.96
C ALA A 193 6.21 19.25 -5.80
N PRO A 194 6.97 19.79 -6.77
CA PRO A 194 8.40 19.96 -6.61
C PRO A 194 8.67 21.03 -5.54
N LEU A 195 9.64 20.77 -4.67
CA LEU A 195 10.10 21.72 -3.67
C LEU A 195 11.41 22.37 -4.14
N LEU A 196 11.53 23.68 -3.91
CA LEU A 196 12.77 24.40 -4.17
C LEU A 196 13.73 24.25 -2.98
N GLY A 197 15.00 23.98 -3.26
CA GLY A 197 16.09 23.86 -2.29
C GLY A 197 16.11 22.52 -1.53
N ALA A 198 16.70 22.54 -0.32
CA ALA A 198 16.82 21.34 0.50
C ALA A 198 15.43 20.84 0.97
N VAL A 199 15.11 19.58 0.69
CA VAL A 199 13.82 18.99 1.06
C VAL A 199 13.95 18.28 2.41
N PRO A 200 13.23 18.70 3.47
CA PRO A 200 13.24 17.98 4.73
C PRO A 200 12.65 16.58 4.53
N VAL A 201 13.29 15.56 5.08
CA VAL A 201 12.75 14.19 5.02
C VAL A 201 11.62 14.07 6.05
N LEU A 202 10.38 14.02 5.57
CA LEU A 202 9.18 13.94 6.40
C LEU A 202 8.10 13.02 5.83
N ARG A 203 7.15 12.69 6.69
CA ARG A 203 5.91 12.00 6.39
C ARG A 203 4.78 12.55 7.26
N LEU A 204 3.64 12.84 6.67
CA LEU A 204 2.44 13.28 7.38
C LEU A 204 1.33 12.28 7.08
N SER A 205 0.85 11.61 8.13
CA SER A 205 -0.04 10.46 8.00
C SER A 205 -1.18 10.55 9.00
N PRO A 206 -2.37 10.03 8.69
CA PRO A 206 -3.38 9.84 9.71
C PRO A 206 -2.87 8.93 10.84
N ALA A 207 -3.15 9.30 12.08
CA ALA A 207 -2.67 8.65 13.28
C ALA A 207 -3.13 7.18 13.37
N ARG A 208 -4.33 6.85 12.89
CA ARG A 208 -4.88 5.48 12.91
C ARG A 208 -4.26 4.54 11.88
N LEU A 209 -3.59 5.05 10.84
CA LEU A 209 -3.01 4.20 9.81
C LEU A 209 -1.74 3.51 10.33
N TRP A 210 -1.56 2.26 9.92
CA TRP A 210 -0.31 1.56 10.16
C TRP A 210 0.80 2.16 9.30
N LYS A 211 1.91 2.56 9.91
CA LYS A 211 3.05 3.14 9.18
C LYS A 211 4.10 2.08 8.90
N HIS A 212 4.48 1.96 7.64
CA HIS A 212 5.60 1.14 7.17
C HIS A 212 6.75 2.05 6.73
N ARG A 213 8.01 1.58 6.70
CA ARG A 213 9.13 2.37 6.16
C ARG A 213 9.34 3.74 6.84
N THR A 214 9.06 3.84 8.13
CA THR A 214 9.34 5.05 8.92
C THR A 214 10.78 5.12 9.42
N GLY A 215 11.69 4.27 8.92
CA GLY A 215 13.03 4.09 9.47
C GLY A 215 13.77 5.42 9.62
N GLY A 216 14.10 5.77 10.88
CA GLY A 216 14.79 7.01 11.22
C GLY A 216 13.90 8.25 11.37
N LEU A 217 12.59 8.17 11.09
CA LEU A 217 11.67 9.29 11.31
C LEU A 217 11.12 9.27 12.74
N VAL A 218 11.16 10.43 13.39
CA VAL A 218 10.63 10.63 14.74
C VAL A 218 9.38 11.51 14.71
N PRO A 219 8.40 11.29 15.61
CA PRO A 219 7.24 12.16 15.71
C PRO A 219 7.61 13.59 16.07
N VAL A 220 6.96 14.54 15.39
CA VAL A 220 7.01 15.98 15.70
C VAL A 220 5.62 16.41 16.15
N MET A 221 5.51 16.93 17.37
CA MET A 221 4.23 17.35 17.93
C MET A 221 3.84 18.73 17.39
N SER A 222 2.57 18.89 17.01
CA SER A 222 2.04 20.19 16.57
C SER A 222 1.76 21.13 17.74
N GLY A 223 1.41 20.56 18.90
CA GLY A 223 0.89 21.31 20.05
C GLY A 223 -0.62 21.57 19.98
N ASP A 224 -1.31 21.03 18.96
CA ASP A 224 -2.77 21.00 18.85
C ASP A 224 -3.26 19.56 19.08
N GLU A 225 -3.96 19.33 20.17
CA GLU A 225 -4.49 18.01 20.55
C GLU A 225 -5.48 17.45 19.52
N ALA A 226 -6.31 18.30 18.89
CA ALA A 226 -7.26 17.86 17.88
C ALA A 226 -6.52 17.39 16.62
N PHE A 227 -5.45 18.09 16.25
CA PHE A 227 -4.59 17.67 15.14
C PHE A 227 -3.80 16.41 15.48
N ASP A 228 -3.06 16.40 16.60
CA ASP A 228 -2.17 15.31 17.01
C ASP A 228 -2.92 13.99 17.28
N SER A 229 -4.23 14.06 17.56
CA SER A 229 -5.09 12.86 17.70
C SER A 229 -5.51 12.22 16.37
N ARG A 230 -5.62 12.99 15.28
CA ARG A 230 -6.00 12.48 13.95
C ARG A 230 -4.84 12.34 12.98
N TRP A 231 -3.80 13.15 13.13
CA TRP A 231 -2.67 13.24 12.21
C TRP A 231 -1.35 13.13 12.98
N GLN A 232 -0.35 12.54 12.32
CA GLN A 232 0.98 12.35 12.86
C GLN A 232 2.01 12.84 11.85
N LEU A 233 2.77 13.86 12.22
CA LEU A 233 3.96 14.30 11.48
C LEU A 233 5.18 13.53 11.99
N LEU A 234 5.90 12.91 11.06
CA LEU A 234 7.17 12.22 11.29
C LEU A 234 8.25 12.91 10.47
N ALA A 235 9.43 13.15 11.04
CA ALA A 235 10.56 13.75 10.32
C ALA A 235 11.89 13.14 10.74
N ALA A 236 12.89 13.17 9.84
CA ALA A 236 14.25 12.74 10.17
C ALA A 236 14.95 13.74 11.11
N GLU A 237 14.63 15.03 10.97
CA GLU A 237 15.16 16.11 11.78
C GLU A 237 14.05 17.08 12.18
N ASP A 238 14.05 17.48 13.45
CA ASP A 238 13.11 18.47 13.98
C ASP A 238 13.62 19.91 13.73
N GLY A 239 13.63 20.31 12.46
CA GLY A 239 14.12 21.62 12.02
C GLY A 239 13.05 22.71 11.93
N PRO A 240 13.43 23.98 11.70
CA PRO A 240 12.50 25.11 11.63
C PRO A 240 11.38 24.95 10.59
N ARG A 241 11.67 24.34 9.43
CA ARG A 241 10.65 24.06 8.39
C ARG A 241 9.61 23.05 8.84
N VAL A 242 10.07 22.00 9.52
CA VAL A 242 9.21 20.92 10.03
C VAL A 242 8.34 21.47 11.17
N GLN A 243 8.91 22.24 12.09
CA GLN A 243 8.16 22.92 13.16
C GLN A 243 7.14 23.93 12.62
N ARG A 244 7.48 24.66 11.54
CA ARG A 244 6.53 25.56 10.90
C ARG A 244 5.38 24.81 10.26
N LEU A 245 5.65 23.73 9.51
CA LEU A 245 4.60 22.85 8.98
C LEU A 245 3.74 22.28 10.11
N ALA A 246 4.37 21.81 11.19
CA ALA A 246 3.68 21.22 12.33
C ALA A 246 2.70 22.19 12.99
N ARG A 247 2.93 23.51 12.93
CA ARG A 247 2.13 24.54 13.59
C ARG A 247 1.31 25.40 12.61
N ASP A 248 1.27 25.03 11.33
CA ASP A 248 0.60 25.83 10.32
C ASP A 248 -0.94 25.68 10.42
N PRO A 249 -1.68 26.75 10.77
CA PRO A 249 -3.12 26.65 10.99
C PRO A 249 -3.92 26.39 9.71
N ALA A 250 -3.39 26.77 8.53
CA ALA A 250 -4.06 26.50 7.26
C ALA A 250 -3.94 25.01 6.92
N VAL A 251 -2.78 24.40 7.17
CA VAL A 251 -2.57 22.95 7.02
C VAL A 251 -3.47 22.18 7.99
N HIS A 252 -3.53 22.58 9.26
CA HIS A 252 -4.40 21.95 10.27
C HIS A 252 -5.88 22.02 9.87
N GLY A 253 -6.36 23.22 9.54
CA GLY A 253 -7.77 23.43 9.18
C GLY A 253 -8.18 22.62 7.95
N LEU A 254 -7.31 22.50 6.95
CA LEU A 254 -7.56 21.65 5.79
C LEU A 254 -7.62 20.18 6.18
N LEU A 255 -6.57 19.65 6.82
CA LEU A 255 -6.45 18.22 7.15
C LEU A 255 -7.49 17.72 8.16
N LEU A 256 -7.92 18.56 9.09
CA LEU A 256 -9.03 18.22 9.99
C LEU A 256 -10.37 18.20 9.25
N GLY A 257 -10.50 18.96 8.17
CA GLY A 257 -11.67 18.97 7.28
C GLY A 257 -11.69 17.86 6.24
N THR A 258 -10.63 17.08 6.09
CA THR A 258 -10.58 15.96 5.14
C THR A 258 -11.02 14.65 5.79
N ASP A 259 -11.34 13.67 4.95
CA ASP A 259 -11.22 12.29 5.39
C ASP A 259 -9.75 11.94 5.62
N ASP A 260 -9.52 10.85 6.32
CA ASP A 260 -8.18 10.43 6.62
C ASP A 260 -7.65 9.40 5.59
N GLY A 261 -7.96 9.59 4.30
CA GLY A 261 -7.57 8.70 3.21
C GLY A 261 -6.21 9.04 2.59
N ASP A 262 -5.67 10.21 2.88
CA ASP A 262 -4.46 10.72 2.24
C ASP A 262 -3.24 10.57 3.16
N GLU A 263 -2.10 10.31 2.56
CA GLU A 263 -0.81 10.26 3.23
C GLU A 263 0.22 11.07 2.44
N PHE A 264 1.04 11.86 3.14
CA PHE A 264 2.03 12.73 2.51
C PHE A 264 3.45 12.32 2.88
N TRP A 265 4.37 12.48 1.95
CA TRP A 265 5.80 12.25 2.18
C TRP A 265 6.64 13.13 1.28
N THR A 266 7.90 13.30 1.65
CA THR A 266 8.90 13.91 0.79
C THR A 266 9.80 12.85 0.17
N GLY A 267 10.12 13.01 -1.11
CA GLY A 267 11.02 12.11 -1.83
C GLY A 267 11.40 12.69 -3.18
N SER A 268 12.61 12.40 -3.67
CA SER A 268 13.07 12.80 -5.01
C SER A 268 12.84 14.29 -5.33
N GLY A 269 13.05 15.19 -4.37
CA GLY A 269 12.85 16.64 -4.54
C GLY A 269 11.40 17.11 -4.50
N HIS A 270 10.44 16.25 -4.16
CA HIS A 270 9.01 16.56 -4.12
C HIS A 270 8.45 16.41 -2.71
N VAL A 271 7.31 17.06 -2.47
CA VAL A 271 6.31 16.61 -1.50
C VAL A 271 5.16 15.99 -2.27
N ALA A 272 4.72 14.80 -1.86
CA ALA A 272 3.71 14.02 -2.55
C ALA A 272 2.58 13.63 -1.59
N ALA A 273 1.37 13.54 -2.13
CA ALA A 273 0.17 12.99 -1.51
C ALA A 273 -0.18 11.68 -2.21
N VAL A 274 -0.54 10.64 -1.46
CA VAL A 274 -1.01 9.36 -2.00
C VAL A 274 -2.35 9.00 -1.38
N ARG A 275 -3.22 8.45 -2.22
CA ARG A 275 -4.51 7.90 -1.83
C ARG A 275 -4.70 6.51 -2.45
N PRO A 276 -5.32 5.53 -1.75
CA PRO A 276 -5.57 4.18 -2.27
C PRO A 276 -6.75 4.09 -3.27
N ASP A 277 -6.84 5.06 -4.18
CA ASP A 277 -7.84 5.15 -5.24
C ASP A 277 -7.11 5.46 -6.58
N GLY A 278 -7.79 5.39 -7.73
CA GLY A 278 -7.28 5.98 -8.97
C GLY A 278 -7.58 7.48 -9.08
N HIS A 279 -6.84 8.22 -9.90
CA HIS A 279 -7.14 9.64 -10.08
C HIS A 279 -8.53 9.87 -10.68
N ARG A 280 -9.20 10.87 -10.11
CA ARG A 280 -10.39 11.54 -10.63
C ARG A 280 -10.19 13.06 -10.49
N PRO A 281 -10.83 13.90 -11.30
CA PRO A 281 -10.67 15.35 -11.23
C PRO A 281 -10.74 15.94 -9.81
N GLN A 282 -11.72 15.48 -9.02
CA GLN A 282 -11.94 15.96 -7.66
C GLN A 282 -10.79 15.62 -6.72
N LEU A 283 -10.10 14.48 -6.94
CA LEU A 283 -8.94 14.10 -6.16
C LEU A 283 -7.73 14.97 -6.50
N ILE A 284 -7.54 15.31 -7.78
CA ILE A 284 -6.46 16.20 -8.21
C ILE A 284 -6.66 17.59 -7.59
N GLU A 285 -7.88 18.14 -7.65
CA GLU A 285 -8.22 19.43 -7.03
C GLU A 285 -8.03 19.40 -5.51
N HIS A 286 -8.42 18.30 -4.87
CA HIS A 286 -8.24 18.09 -3.44
C HIS A 286 -6.76 18.09 -3.04
N HIS A 287 -5.96 17.24 -3.69
CA HIS A 287 -4.51 17.21 -3.48
C HIS A 287 -3.85 18.55 -3.81
N ALA A 288 -4.30 19.26 -4.84
CA ALA A 288 -3.77 20.56 -5.20
C ALA A 288 -3.94 21.58 -4.06
N ARG A 289 -5.10 21.61 -3.40
CA ARG A 289 -5.34 22.48 -2.23
C ARG A 289 -4.41 22.14 -1.06
N LEU A 290 -4.30 20.85 -0.74
CA LEU A 290 -3.47 20.36 0.37
C LEU A 290 -1.98 20.60 0.12
N LEU A 291 -1.48 20.23 -1.06
CA LEU A 291 -0.08 20.42 -1.44
C LEU A 291 0.27 21.90 -1.53
N THR A 292 -0.65 22.76 -1.97
CA THR A 292 -0.40 24.22 -1.95
C THR A 292 -0.16 24.74 -0.53
N ALA A 293 -0.99 24.33 0.44
CA ALA A 293 -0.80 24.71 1.83
C ALA A 293 0.50 24.14 2.43
N ILE A 294 0.78 22.86 2.20
CA ILE A 294 1.98 22.19 2.71
C ILE A 294 3.26 22.81 2.11
N VAL A 295 3.30 23.02 0.79
CA VAL A 295 4.42 23.69 0.12
C VAL A 295 4.61 25.11 0.65
N GLY A 296 3.52 25.86 0.84
CA GLY A 296 3.56 27.20 1.42
C GLY A 296 4.18 27.21 2.82
N ALA A 297 3.76 26.30 3.69
CA ALA A 297 4.29 26.17 5.05
C ALA A 297 5.78 25.81 5.05
N LEU A 298 6.20 24.88 4.18
CA LEU A 298 7.60 24.47 4.04
C LEU A 298 8.50 25.56 3.44
N ALA A 299 8.00 26.31 2.46
CA ALA A 299 8.72 27.39 1.79
C ALA A 299 8.86 28.64 2.67
N ALA A 300 7.92 28.88 3.58
CA ALA A 300 8.03 30.00 4.51
C ALA A 300 9.13 29.78 5.56
N GLY A 301 9.61 28.55 5.80
CA GLY A 301 10.63 28.20 6.80
C GLY A 301 12.10 28.40 6.38
N TYR A 302 12.36 29.29 5.41
CA TYR A 302 13.71 29.74 5.04
C TYR A 302 14.13 30.97 5.86
#